data_AF-A0A8H4TS17-F1
#
_entry.id   AF-A0A8H4TS17-F1
#
_cell.length_a   1.000
_cell.length_b   1.000
_cell.length_c   1.000
_cell.angle_alpha   90.00
_cell.angle_beta   90.00
_cell.angle_gamma   90.00
#
_symmetry.space_group_name_H-M   'P 1'
#
loop_
_entity.id
_entity.type
_entity.pdbx_description
1 polymer ?
#
loop_
_entity_poly.entity_id
_entity_poly.type
_entity_poly.pdbx_seq_one_letter_code
_entity_poly.pdbx_strand_id
1 'polypeptide(L)'
;MSTASASGAVTWVTPAARPPPGQPDINYAPDYSNWRARVKTRLAEGNLPTEVPEGFPKQLGGDAAWDGATLAETYDWTYVLSDGQLSEVDQAVAHFKSLGHSFGHITAETFPLPSLRSELRRLSNELHSGHGFFIIRGIKVDEHTREDNIIIYAGLSAHIAGQRGRQDHKYDGKPADVVLTHIKDLSSSDSSNIGSPAYTTDKQVFHTDSGDIVALFALEIAKEGGASKLTSTWTVYNEIARTRPDLIHTLSESWDMEIFEKANKQWMERPLLHLLPATDKAHQRVSLQYGRRYFVGFGALPRSEGIPPITEAQAEALDTLHFIGEKYCLNTEFQKGDIQYVNNLNIFHARDGFVNQGEKQRHLLRLWLRDPENAWHTPQVLQSRWDQIYKGVTPETSVFPLEPYVRSAANRGR
;
A
#
# COMPACT_ATOMS: atom_id res chain seq x y z
N MET A 1 -6.47 34.13 7.29
CA MET A 1 -5.43 34.11 6.23
C MET A 1 -4.20 33.44 6.81
N SER A 2 -4.10 32.12 6.63
CA SER A 2 -2.94 31.33 7.04
C SER A 2 -2.06 31.16 5.81
N THR A 3 -0.86 31.71 5.85
CA THR A 3 0.12 31.62 4.78
C THR A 3 0.65 30.19 4.72
N ALA A 4 0.27 29.46 3.67
CA ALA A 4 0.90 28.20 3.32
C ALA A 4 2.41 28.44 3.13
N SER A 5 3.20 27.93 4.08
CA SER A 5 4.65 27.81 3.96
C SER A 5 4.95 27.03 2.68
N ALA A 6 5.61 27.66 1.72
CA ALA A 6 6.12 27.02 0.52
C ALA A 6 7.02 25.85 0.95
N SER A 7 6.53 24.62 0.79
CA SER A 7 7.33 23.41 0.95
C SER A 7 8.53 23.53 0.01
N GLY A 8 9.74 23.55 0.56
CA GLY A 8 10.96 23.45 -0.23
C GLY A 8 10.81 22.29 -1.20
N ALA A 9 11.05 22.54 -2.48
CA ALA A 9 10.92 21.53 -3.52
C ALA A 9 11.81 20.34 -3.15
N VAL A 10 11.21 19.23 -2.73
CA VAL A 10 11.93 17.98 -2.59
C VAL A 10 12.29 17.55 -4.00
N THR A 11 13.55 17.80 -4.37
CA THR A 11 14.11 17.39 -5.65
C THR A 11 14.15 15.86 -5.69
N TRP A 12 13.60 15.27 -6.75
CA TRP A 12 13.78 13.85 -7.04
C TRP A 12 15.28 13.54 -7.10
N VAL A 13 15.72 12.60 -6.27
CA VAL A 13 17.12 12.19 -6.19
C VAL A 13 17.37 10.94 -7.03
N THR A 14 16.35 10.11 -7.25
CA THR A 14 16.46 8.92 -8.10
C THR A 14 16.32 9.31 -9.58
N PRO A 15 17.28 8.95 -10.45
CA PRO A 15 17.15 9.15 -11.89
C PRO A 15 15.90 8.45 -12.44
N ALA A 16 15.24 9.10 -13.41
CA ALA A 16 14.13 8.50 -14.11
C ALA A 16 14.57 7.20 -14.82
N ALA A 17 13.75 6.16 -14.71
CA ALA A 17 13.93 4.95 -15.51
C ALA A 17 13.79 5.31 -16.99
N ARG A 18 14.64 4.72 -17.84
CA ARG A 18 14.54 4.94 -19.29
C ARG A 18 13.27 4.26 -19.82
N PRO A 19 12.41 4.99 -20.56
CA PRO A 19 11.20 4.40 -21.14
C PRO A 19 11.57 3.49 -22.34
N PRO A 20 10.81 2.40 -22.58
CA PRO A 20 11.00 1.58 -23.77
C PRO A 20 10.52 2.32 -25.04
N PRO A 21 10.97 1.91 -26.25
CA PRO A 21 10.52 2.51 -27.50
C PRO A 21 9.00 2.46 -27.67
N GLY A 22 8.40 3.56 -28.15
CA GLY A 22 6.95 3.65 -28.40
C GLY A 22 6.09 3.88 -27.15
N GLN A 23 6.69 3.99 -25.96
CA GLN A 23 5.98 4.38 -24.74
C GLN A 23 5.46 5.82 -24.87
N PRO A 24 4.22 6.11 -24.43
CA PRO A 24 3.72 7.47 -24.24
C PRO A 24 4.68 8.31 -23.38
N ASP A 25 4.61 9.65 -23.49
CA ASP A 25 5.37 10.55 -22.61
C ASP A 25 4.78 10.53 -21.18
N ILE A 26 5.16 9.48 -20.43
CA ILE A 26 4.74 9.22 -19.06
C ILE A 26 5.91 8.65 -18.26
N ASN A 27 6.06 9.15 -17.05
CA ASN A 27 7.11 8.75 -16.12
C ASN A 27 6.51 8.28 -14.79
N TYR A 28 7.36 7.73 -13.92
CA TYR A 28 6.96 7.39 -12.55
C TYR A 28 6.43 8.63 -11.80
N ALA A 29 7.15 9.74 -11.89
CA ALA A 29 6.67 11.04 -11.44
C ALA A 29 5.53 11.52 -12.37
N PRO A 30 4.32 11.76 -11.85
CA PRO A 30 3.20 12.23 -12.66
C PRO A 30 3.40 13.71 -13.02
N ASP A 31 3.11 14.06 -14.27
CA ASP A 31 3.20 15.43 -14.78
C ASP A 31 1.81 15.94 -15.14
N TYR A 32 1.40 17.02 -14.48
CA TYR A 32 0.06 17.58 -14.61
C TYR A 32 -0.17 18.17 -16.01
N SER A 33 0.84 18.78 -16.62
CA SER A 33 0.73 19.41 -17.94
C SER A 33 0.56 18.34 -19.02
N ASN A 34 1.35 17.26 -18.95
CA ASN A 34 1.25 16.13 -19.85
C ASN A 34 -0.11 15.44 -19.73
N TRP A 35 -0.60 15.22 -18.50
CA TRP A 35 -1.95 14.68 -18.27
C TRP A 35 -3.04 15.55 -18.89
N ARG A 36 -3.01 16.87 -18.67
CA ARG A 36 -3.98 17.81 -19.23
C ARG A 36 -3.96 17.85 -20.75
N ALA A 37 -2.77 17.80 -21.35
CA ALA A 37 -2.61 17.74 -22.80
C ALA A 37 -3.20 16.45 -23.36
N ARG A 38 -2.91 15.30 -22.75
CA ARG A 38 -3.42 13.99 -23.14
C ARG A 38 -4.95 13.92 -23.07
N VAL A 39 -5.53 14.36 -21.95
CA VAL A 39 -6.98 14.43 -21.76
C VAL A 39 -7.63 15.26 -22.87
N LYS A 40 -7.06 16.43 -23.19
CA LYS A 40 -7.58 17.29 -24.26
C LYS A 40 -7.56 16.61 -25.62
N THR A 41 -6.45 15.96 -25.96
CA THR A 41 -6.29 15.24 -27.24
C THR A 41 -7.29 14.10 -27.36
N ARG A 42 -7.39 13.23 -26.35
CA ARG A 42 -8.30 12.07 -26.40
C ARG A 42 -9.77 12.46 -26.44
N LEU A 43 -10.16 13.52 -25.72
CA LEU A 43 -11.52 14.05 -25.81
C LEU A 43 -11.82 14.63 -27.21
N ALA A 44 -10.83 15.21 -27.89
CA ALA A 44 -11.00 15.75 -29.24
C ALA A 44 -11.07 14.66 -30.32
N GLU A 45 -10.41 13.51 -30.12
CA GLU A 45 -10.49 12.34 -31.02
C GLU A 45 -11.90 11.73 -31.06
N GLY A 46 -12.67 11.86 -29.98
CA GLY A 46 -14.05 11.39 -29.89
C GLY A 46 -14.19 9.86 -29.81
N ASN A 47 -15.40 9.35 -30.06
CA ASN A 47 -15.74 7.92 -30.00
C ASN A 47 -15.45 7.22 -28.65
N LEU A 48 -15.42 8.00 -27.57
CA LEU A 48 -15.23 7.48 -26.21
C LEU A 48 -16.58 7.02 -25.62
N PRO A 49 -16.64 5.86 -24.93
CA PRO A 49 -17.82 5.45 -24.20
C PRO A 49 -18.28 6.52 -23.21
N THR A 50 -19.58 6.80 -23.20
CA THR A 50 -20.20 7.82 -22.32
C THR A 50 -20.85 7.21 -21.07
N GLU A 51 -20.82 5.90 -20.92
CA GLU A 51 -21.36 5.14 -19.79
C GLU A 51 -20.32 4.12 -19.32
N VAL A 52 -20.39 3.75 -18.04
CA VAL A 52 -19.52 2.71 -17.47
C VAL A 52 -19.76 1.34 -18.14
N PRO A 53 -18.78 0.41 -18.12
CA PRO A 53 -18.96 -0.92 -18.70
C PRO A 53 -20.13 -1.68 -18.08
N GLU A 54 -20.67 -2.66 -18.81
CA GLU A 54 -21.76 -3.50 -18.31
C GLU A 54 -21.39 -4.17 -16.98
N GLY A 55 -22.34 -4.18 -16.03
CA GLY A 55 -22.17 -4.75 -14.70
C GLY A 55 -21.47 -3.84 -13.68
N PHE A 56 -20.72 -2.83 -14.12
CA PHE A 56 -20.10 -1.86 -13.22
C PHE A 56 -21.14 -0.85 -12.68
N PRO A 57 -21.06 -0.48 -11.38
CA PRO A 57 -22.01 0.45 -10.78
C PRO A 57 -21.78 1.87 -11.29
N LYS A 58 -22.84 2.63 -11.60
CA LYS A 58 -22.68 4.06 -11.95
C LYS A 58 -22.12 4.89 -10.79
N GLN A 59 -22.35 4.45 -9.56
CA GLN A 59 -21.86 5.08 -8.35
C GLN A 59 -21.75 4.04 -7.22
N LEU A 60 -20.67 4.10 -6.47
CA LEU A 60 -20.45 3.39 -5.21
C LEU A 60 -20.83 4.28 -4.03
N GLY A 61 -21.39 3.70 -2.97
CA GLY A 61 -21.81 4.43 -1.77
C GLY A 61 -21.33 3.75 -0.49
N GLY A 62 -21.87 4.19 0.66
CA GLY A 62 -21.47 3.70 1.98
C GLY A 62 -20.16 4.30 2.47
N ASP A 63 -19.73 3.88 3.66
CA ASP A 63 -18.63 4.49 4.40
C ASP A 63 -17.28 4.37 3.68
N ALA A 64 -17.13 3.45 2.73
CA ALA A 64 -15.91 3.33 1.93
C ALA A 64 -15.76 4.45 0.87
N ALA A 65 -16.81 5.23 0.57
CA ALA A 65 -16.79 6.34 -0.38
C ALA A 65 -16.75 7.70 0.34
N TRP A 66 -15.56 8.13 0.71
CA TRP A 66 -15.31 9.35 1.49
C TRP A 66 -14.40 10.37 0.78
N ASP A 67 -14.51 11.64 1.18
CA ASP A 67 -13.62 12.74 0.76
C ASP A 67 -12.68 13.11 1.92
N GLY A 68 -11.37 13.04 1.69
CA GLY A 68 -10.36 13.32 2.71
C GLY A 68 -10.44 14.72 3.31
N ALA A 69 -11.00 15.70 2.59
CA ALA A 69 -11.14 17.07 3.10
C ALA A 69 -12.23 17.22 4.17
N THR A 70 -13.24 16.34 4.19
CA THR A 70 -14.40 16.43 5.08
C THR A 70 -14.53 15.24 6.03
N LEU A 71 -13.77 14.15 5.80
CA LEU A 71 -13.90 12.90 6.55
C LEU A 71 -13.76 13.07 8.08
N ALA A 72 -12.90 13.98 8.55
CA ALA A 72 -12.70 14.23 9.97
C ALA A 72 -13.95 14.74 10.71
N GLU A 73 -14.95 15.23 9.98
CA GLU A 73 -16.23 15.69 10.54
C GLU A 73 -17.12 14.53 10.98
N THR A 74 -16.92 13.33 10.42
CA THR A 74 -17.81 12.18 10.62
C THR A 74 -17.09 10.91 11.08
N TYR A 75 -15.77 10.84 10.96
CA TYR A 75 -14.98 9.66 11.31
C TYR A 75 -13.68 10.03 12.02
N ASP A 76 -13.55 9.55 13.26
CA ASP A 76 -12.27 9.53 13.96
C ASP A 76 -11.56 8.20 13.67
N TRP A 77 -10.53 8.28 12.82
CA TRP A 77 -9.73 7.12 12.42
C TRP A 77 -8.66 6.75 13.46
N THR A 78 -8.52 7.49 14.56
CA THR A 78 -7.45 7.25 15.54
C THR A 78 -7.99 6.56 16.79
N TYR A 79 -7.56 5.33 17.00
CA TYR A 79 -7.75 4.62 18.25
C TYR A 79 -6.54 4.81 19.17
N VAL A 80 -6.70 5.64 20.21
CA VAL A 80 -5.64 5.93 21.18
C VAL A 80 -5.65 4.88 22.29
N LEU A 81 -4.53 4.18 22.46
CA LEU A 81 -4.36 3.22 23.54
C LEU A 81 -4.28 3.94 24.89
N SER A 82 -5.08 3.46 25.85
CA SER A 82 -4.97 3.92 27.25
C SER A 82 -3.74 3.32 27.95
N ASP A 83 -3.32 3.91 29.07
CA ASP A 83 -2.20 3.41 29.87
C ASP A 83 -2.40 1.95 30.32
N GLY A 84 -3.64 1.57 30.66
CA GLY A 84 -3.97 0.20 31.02
C GLY A 84 -3.78 -0.77 29.84
N GLN A 85 -4.15 -0.34 28.64
CA GLN A 85 -3.99 -1.13 27.43
C GLN A 85 -2.52 -1.23 26.99
N LEU A 86 -1.73 -0.17 27.18
CA LEU A 86 -0.28 -0.22 26.98
C LEU A 86 0.36 -1.21 27.96
N SER A 87 -0.01 -1.18 29.24
CA SER A 87 0.49 -2.14 30.22
C SER A 87 0.11 -3.60 29.88
N GLU A 88 -1.08 -3.83 29.32
CA GLU A 88 -1.49 -5.15 28.84
C GLU A 88 -0.67 -5.60 27.63
N VAL A 89 -0.34 -4.70 26.70
CA VAL A 89 0.57 -4.97 25.58
C VAL A 89 1.96 -5.39 26.10
N ASP A 90 2.49 -4.70 27.11
CA ASP A 90 3.80 -5.03 27.72
C ASP A 90 3.76 -6.42 28.39
N GLN A 91 2.65 -6.75 29.07
CA GLN A 91 2.44 -8.07 29.66
C GLN A 91 2.36 -9.16 28.59
N ALA A 92 1.72 -8.90 27.45
CA ALA A 92 1.64 -9.83 26.33
C ALA A 92 3.03 -10.06 25.68
N VAL A 93 3.86 -9.02 25.58
CA VAL A 93 5.27 -9.16 25.14
C VAL A 93 6.03 -10.06 26.10
N ALA A 94 5.95 -9.80 27.41
CA ALA A 94 6.62 -10.61 28.42
C ALA A 94 6.14 -12.07 28.39
N HIS A 95 4.84 -12.30 28.22
CA HIS A 95 4.27 -13.63 28.06
C HIS A 95 4.82 -14.35 26.83
N PHE A 96 4.77 -13.73 25.64
CA PHE A 96 5.29 -14.34 24.42
C PHE A 96 6.77 -14.72 24.54
N LYS A 97 7.60 -13.82 25.08
CA LYS A 97 9.03 -14.09 25.30
C LYS A 97 9.27 -15.25 26.25
N SER A 98 8.42 -15.43 27.27
CA SER A 98 8.50 -16.54 28.21
C SER A 98 8.25 -17.92 27.57
N LEU A 99 7.57 -17.96 26.42
CA LEU A 99 7.34 -19.20 25.66
C LEU A 99 8.61 -19.67 24.92
N GLY A 100 9.58 -18.79 24.69
CA GLY A 100 10.81 -19.11 23.97
C GLY A 100 10.59 -19.51 22.50
N HIS A 101 9.47 -19.10 21.91
CA HIS A 101 9.15 -19.37 20.51
C HIS A 101 9.77 -18.34 19.56
N SER A 102 9.96 -18.73 18.29
CA SER A 102 10.32 -17.77 17.24
C SER A 102 9.15 -16.84 16.91
N PHE A 103 9.43 -15.66 16.34
CA PHE A 103 8.41 -14.66 15.98
C PHE A 103 7.30 -15.19 15.05
N GLY A 104 7.56 -16.24 14.28
CA GLY A 104 6.55 -16.90 13.46
C GLY A 104 5.36 -17.44 14.27
N HIS A 105 5.55 -17.75 15.55
CA HIS A 105 4.51 -18.24 16.46
C HIS A 105 3.76 -17.13 17.19
N ILE A 106 3.95 -15.85 16.85
CA ILE A 106 3.12 -14.77 17.36
C ILE A 106 1.72 -14.91 16.74
N THR A 107 0.74 -15.21 17.57
CA THR A 107 -0.69 -15.35 17.23
C THR A 107 -1.54 -14.65 18.30
N ALA A 108 -2.85 -14.59 18.09
CA ALA A 108 -3.78 -14.02 19.09
C ALA A 108 -3.76 -14.79 20.43
N GLU A 109 -3.40 -16.08 20.39
CA GLU A 109 -3.31 -16.97 21.55
C GLU A 109 -2.00 -16.80 22.31
N THR A 110 -0.87 -16.67 21.60
CA THR A 110 0.46 -16.50 22.22
C THR A 110 0.79 -15.04 22.55
N PHE A 111 -0.05 -14.10 22.12
CA PHE A 111 -0.01 -12.68 22.49
C PHE A 111 -1.38 -12.26 23.05
N PRO A 112 -1.72 -12.66 24.29
CA PRO A 112 -3.06 -12.50 24.83
C PRO A 112 -3.37 -11.03 25.16
N LEU A 113 -4.49 -10.53 24.64
CA LEU A 113 -5.01 -9.19 24.89
C LEU A 113 -6.48 -9.24 25.36
N PRO A 114 -6.78 -9.81 26.54
CA PRO A 114 -8.15 -9.99 27.01
C PRO A 114 -9.01 -8.72 27.02
N SER A 115 -8.46 -7.53 27.30
CA SER A 115 -9.23 -6.29 27.35
C SER A 115 -9.25 -5.54 26.02
N LEU A 116 -8.21 -5.64 25.17
CA LEU A 116 -8.19 -4.98 23.86
C LEU A 116 -8.86 -5.80 22.75
N ARG A 117 -8.95 -7.14 22.89
CA ARG A 117 -9.33 -8.02 21.78
C ARG A 117 -10.65 -7.62 21.11
N SER A 118 -11.69 -7.33 21.89
CA SER A 118 -13.00 -6.95 21.35
C SER A 118 -12.91 -5.72 20.45
N GLU A 119 -12.13 -4.73 20.87
CA GLU A 119 -11.94 -3.48 20.15
C GLU A 119 -11.07 -3.66 18.91
N LEU A 120 -10.01 -4.48 18.99
CA LEU A 120 -9.21 -4.85 17.81
C LEU A 120 -10.03 -5.61 16.76
N ARG A 121 -10.97 -6.47 17.17
CA ARG A 121 -11.93 -7.09 16.24
C ARG A 121 -12.92 -6.09 15.66
N ARG A 122 -13.41 -5.12 16.46
CA ARG A 122 -14.24 -4.02 15.96
C ARG A 122 -13.50 -3.22 14.88
N LEU A 123 -12.22 -2.90 15.11
CA LEU A 123 -11.36 -2.21 14.15
C LEU A 123 -11.08 -3.05 12.90
N SER A 124 -10.95 -4.38 13.01
CA SER A 124 -10.90 -5.24 11.81
C SER A 124 -12.18 -5.13 10.98
N ASN A 125 -13.36 -5.10 11.62
CA ASN A 125 -14.62 -4.93 10.88
C ASN A 125 -14.69 -3.56 10.19
N GLU A 126 -14.25 -2.49 10.86
CA GLU A 126 -14.12 -1.14 10.29
C GLU A 126 -13.23 -1.12 9.04
N LEU A 127 -12.12 -1.86 9.09
CA LEU A 127 -11.18 -2.00 7.97
C LEU A 127 -11.81 -2.66 6.74
N HIS A 128 -12.72 -3.63 6.93
CA HIS A 128 -13.28 -4.41 5.82
C HIS A 128 -14.62 -3.88 5.31
N SER A 129 -15.39 -3.21 6.17
CA SER A 129 -16.78 -2.84 5.89
C SER A 129 -17.07 -1.35 6.08
N GLY A 130 -16.21 -0.61 6.77
CA GLY A 130 -16.33 0.83 6.98
C GLY A 130 -15.43 1.63 6.03
N HIS A 131 -14.68 2.58 6.59
CA HIS A 131 -13.87 3.54 5.85
C HIS A 131 -12.60 2.95 5.23
N GLY A 132 -12.24 1.71 5.59
CA GLY A 132 -11.11 1.01 4.98
C GLY A 132 -9.74 1.33 5.58
N PHE A 133 -9.67 2.11 6.67
CA PHE A 133 -8.42 2.35 7.39
C PHE A 133 -8.65 2.81 8.83
N PHE A 134 -7.65 2.63 9.68
CA PHE A 134 -7.56 3.25 11.00
C PHE A 134 -6.10 3.34 11.45
N ILE A 135 -5.85 4.07 12.55
CA ILE A 135 -4.55 4.18 13.22
C ILE A 135 -4.71 3.77 14.68
N ILE A 136 -3.83 2.89 15.15
CA ILE A 136 -3.60 2.68 16.58
C ILE A 136 -2.48 3.62 17.01
N ARG A 137 -2.73 4.44 18.03
CA ARG A 137 -1.80 5.44 18.54
C ARG A 137 -1.38 5.17 19.97
N GLY A 138 -0.13 5.44 20.28
CA GLY A 138 0.39 5.46 21.66
C GLY A 138 1.50 4.46 21.95
N ILE A 139 1.96 3.66 20.98
CA ILE A 139 3.07 2.72 21.22
C ILE A 139 4.35 3.50 21.52
N LYS A 140 4.95 3.23 22.68
CA LYS A 140 6.14 3.91 23.16
C LYS A 140 7.41 3.26 22.62
N VAL A 141 7.72 3.52 21.35
CA VAL A 141 8.80 2.84 20.61
C VAL A 141 10.14 2.84 21.36
N ASP A 142 10.49 3.97 21.98
CA ASP A 142 11.79 4.17 22.66
C ASP A 142 11.90 3.46 24.01
N GLU A 143 10.78 3.03 24.60
CA GLU A 143 10.76 2.23 25.83
C GLU A 143 10.93 0.73 25.53
N HIS A 144 10.97 0.35 24.25
CA HIS A 144 10.98 -1.03 23.79
C HIS A 144 12.25 -1.33 22.98
N THR A 145 12.77 -2.54 23.14
CA THR A 145 13.82 -3.01 22.22
C THR A 145 13.24 -3.15 20.81
N ARG A 146 14.11 -3.30 19.81
CA ARG A 146 13.66 -3.55 18.43
C ARG A 146 12.86 -4.85 18.31
N GLU A 147 13.31 -5.88 19.02
CA GLU A 147 12.60 -7.15 19.13
C GLU A 147 11.22 -6.95 19.76
N ASP A 148 11.12 -6.24 20.88
CA ASP A 148 9.83 -5.98 21.53
C ASP A 148 8.88 -5.22 20.61
N ASN A 149 9.37 -4.20 19.89
CA ASN A 149 8.58 -3.46 18.91
C ASN A 149 8.03 -4.36 17.78
N ILE A 150 8.80 -5.35 17.31
CA ILE A 150 8.33 -6.34 16.33
C ILE A 150 7.26 -7.26 16.96
N ILE A 151 7.47 -7.70 18.20
CA ILE A 151 6.51 -8.55 18.92
C ILE A 151 5.19 -7.80 19.12
N ILE A 152 5.22 -6.56 19.60
CA ILE A 152 4.04 -5.69 19.78
C ILE A 152 3.28 -5.56 18.47
N TYR A 153 4.00 -5.21 17.41
CA TYR A 153 3.38 -4.97 16.11
C TYR A 153 2.73 -6.22 15.52
N ALA A 154 3.44 -7.36 15.56
CA ALA A 154 2.90 -8.64 15.10
C ALA A 154 1.75 -9.14 15.99
N GLY A 155 1.84 -8.92 17.30
CA GLY A 155 0.85 -9.33 18.30
C GLY A 155 -0.46 -8.57 18.15
N LEU A 156 -0.43 -7.24 18.10
CA LEU A 156 -1.62 -6.42 17.81
C LEU A 156 -2.24 -6.78 16.46
N SER A 157 -1.40 -6.94 15.43
CA SER A 157 -1.85 -7.33 14.09
C SER A 157 -2.47 -8.73 14.05
N ALA A 158 -2.07 -9.65 14.95
CA ALA A 158 -2.64 -10.99 15.01
C ALA A 158 -4.12 -10.99 15.43
N HIS A 159 -4.54 -10.02 16.25
CA HIS A 159 -5.95 -9.84 16.62
C HIS A 159 -6.77 -9.12 15.54
N ILE A 160 -6.14 -8.31 14.68
CA ILE A 160 -6.83 -7.56 13.62
C ILE A 160 -6.95 -8.42 12.35
N ALA A 161 -5.83 -8.93 11.84
CA ALA A 161 -5.76 -9.70 10.60
C ALA A 161 -4.61 -10.70 10.69
N GLY A 162 -4.87 -11.84 11.32
CA GLY A 162 -3.84 -12.76 11.78
C GLY A 162 -3.05 -13.52 10.72
N GLN A 163 -3.53 -13.58 9.47
CA GLN A 163 -2.81 -14.26 8.41
C GLN A 163 -1.77 -13.32 7.78
N ARG A 164 -0.49 -13.59 8.04
CA ARG A 164 0.63 -12.83 7.46
C ARG A 164 0.95 -13.26 6.04
N GLY A 165 1.27 -12.28 5.19
CA GLY A 165 1.65 -12.46 3.80
C GLY A 165 3.16 -12.41 3.58
N ARG A 166 3.66 -13.31 2.73
CA ARG A 166 5.03 -13.32 2.21
C ARG A 166 5.28 -12.06 1.37
N GLN A 167 6.30 -11.31 1.77
CA GLN A 167 6.83 -10.16 1.05
C GLN A 167 8.15 -10.50 0.35
N ASP A 168 8.93 -11.45 0.84
CA ASP A 168 10.09 -11.95 0.10
C ASP A 168 10.20 -13.46 0.24
N HIS A 169 10.79 -14.11 -0.76
CA HIS A 169 10.95 -15.56 -0.81
C HIS A 169 12.37 -16.01 -0.41
N LYS A 170 13.25 -15.06 -0.09
CA LYS A 170 14.62 -15.29 0.36
C LYS A 170 15.01 -14.33 1.48
N TYR A 171 15.83 -14.82 2.39
CA TYR A 171 16.51 -14.03 3.42
C TYR A 171 17.91 -14.62 3.66
N ASP A 172 18.94 -13.77 3.72
CA ASP A 172 20.35 -14.18 3.84
C ASP A 172 20.78 -15.29 2.87
N GLY A 173 20.31 -15.19 1.61
CA GLY A 173 20.61 -16.14 0.54
C GLY A 173 19.90 -17.50 0.64
N LYS A 174 19.03 -17.70 1.63
CA LYS A 174 18.27 -18.93 1.84
C LYS A 174 16.79 -18.72 1.51
N PRO A 175 16.07 -19.76 1.04
CA PRO A 175 14.61 -19.70 0.93
C PRO A 175 13.97 -19.38 2.30
N ALA A 176 13.05 -18.43 2.31
CA ALA A 176 12.37 -17.98 3.52
C ALA A 176 11.03 -17.31 3.17
N ASP A 177 10.11 -17.25 4.13
CA ASP A 177 8.91 -16.43 4.01
C ASP A 177 9.10 -15.15 4.81
N VAL A 178 9.68 -14.13 4.18
CA VAL A 178 9.85 -12.84 4.86
C VAL A 178 8.50 -12.16 4.94
N VAL A 179 7.94 -12.10 6.14
CA VAL A 179 6.57 -11.60 6.38
C VAL A 179 6.54 -10.16 6.89
N LEU A 180 7.65 -9.69 7.49
CA LEU A 180 7.85 -8.31 7.95
C LEU A 180 8.99 -7.67 7.16
N THR A 181 8.77 -6.43 6.70
CA THR A 181 9.80 -5.70 5.92
C THR A 181 9.97 -4.28 6.43
N HIS A 182 11.17 -3.73 6.26
CA HIS A 182 11.50 -2.37 6.69
C HIS A 182 11.29 -1.41 5.52
N ILE A 183 10.60 -0.29 5.76
CA ILE A 183 10.43 0.80 4.80
C ILE A 183 11.27 1.97 5.29
N LYS A 184 12.44 2.14 4.69
CA LYS A 184 13.49 3.08 5.10
C LYS A 184 14.30 3.50 3.88
N ASP A 185 14.82 4.72 3.87
CA ASP A 185 15.80 5.12 2.87
C ASP A 185 17.09 4.27 3.01
N LEU A 186 17.44 3.55 1.95
CA LEU A 186 18.63 2.70 1.85
C LEU A 186 19.54 3.13 0.71
N SER A 187 19.27 4.30 0.11
CA SER A 187 20.04 4.81 -1.02
C SER A 187 21.51 5.05 -0.69
N SER A 188 21.86 5.42 0.55
CA SER A 188 23.25 5.57 0.97
C SER A 188 24.03 4.25 1.00
N SER A 189 23.34 3.11 1.18
CA SER A 189 23.95 1.79 1.28
C SER A 189 23.96 0.98 -0.02
N ASP A 190 23.04 1.24 -0.95
CA ASP A 190 22.88 0.43 -2.18
C ASP A 190 22.25 1.24 -3.35
N SER A 191 22.65 2.51 -3.53
CA SER A 191 22.04 3.44 -4.50
C SER A 191 21.93 2.91 -5.93
N SER A 192 22.88 2.10 -6.40
CA SER A 192 22.90 1.63 -7.80
C SER A 192 21.89 0.53 -8.11
N ASN A 193 21.32 -0.12 -7.10
CA ASN A 193 20.47 -1.31 -7.29
C ASN A 193 19.02 -1.14 -6.83
N ILE A 194 18.66 0.00 -6.22
CA ILE A 194 17.30 0.25 -5.75
C ILE A 194 16.39 0.52 -6.93
N GLY A 195 15.43 -0.38 -7.12
CA GLY A 195 14.35 -0.22 -8.09
C GLY A 195 13.01 0.16 -7.45
N SER A 196 12.92 0.34 -6.13
CA SER A 196 11.65 0.71 -5.46
C SER A 196 11.71 2.06 -4.74
N PRO A 197 10.70 2.93 -4.91
CA PRO A 197 10.61 4.22 -4.20
C PRO A 197 10.53 4.06 -2.69
N ALA A 198 10.02 2.91 -2.20
CA ALA A 198 9.91 2.58 -0.77
C ALA A 198 11.27 2.61 -0.04
N TYR A 199 12.39 2.48 -0.76
CA TYR A 199 13.74 2.49 -0.20
C TYR A 199 14.53 3.78 -0.50
N THR A 200 13.83 4.85 -0.88
CA THR A 200 14.42 6.16 -1.23
C THR A 200 13.71 7.28 -0.48
N THR A 201 14.29 8.48 -0.53
CA THR A 201 13.68 9.73 -0.04
C THR A 201 12.65 10.36 -0.98
N ASP A 202 12.57 9.86 -2.22
CA ASP A 202 11.66 10.38 -3.24
C ASP A 202 10.18 10.16 -2.88
N LYS A 203 9.28 10.95 -3.47
CA LYS A 203 7.84 10.71 -3.28
C LYS A 203 7.45 9.34 -3.85
N GLN A 204 6.59 8.63 -3.13
CA GLN A 204 5.97 7.40 -3.59
C GLN A 204 4.54 7.75 -4.03
N VAL A 205 4.29 7.67 -5.33
CA VAL A 205 3.01 8.08 -5.91
C VAL A 205 1.88 7.14 -5.47
N PHE A 206 0.62 7.57 -5.62
CA PHE A 206 -0.53 6.72 -5.33
C PHE A 206 -0.41 5.35 -6.01
N HIS A 207 -0.62 4.33 -5.20
CA HIS A 207 -0.57 2.92 -5.56
C HIS A 207 -1.36 2.10 -4.55
N THR A 208 -1.51 0.83 -4.87
CA THR A 208 -1.82 -0.24 -3.92
C THR A 208 -0.62 -1.20 -3.88
N ASP A 209 -0.41 -1.82 -2.73
CA ASP A 209 0.53 -2.93 -2.59
C ASP A 209 -0.12 -4.23 -3.11
N SER A 210 0.52 -5.38 -2.87
CA SER A 210 -0.15 -6.68 -3.05
C SER A 210 -0.80 -7.13 -1.73
N GLY A 211 -1.87 -7.94 -1.82
CA GLY A 211 -2.58 -8.47 -0.65
C GLY A 211 -3.78 -7.64 -0.23
N ASP A 212 -4.48 -8.11 0.80
CA ASP A 212 -5.75 -7.56 1.31
C ASP A 212 -5.52 -6.31 2.17
N ILE A 213 -4.58 -6.39 3.12
CA ILE A 213 -4.32 -5.34 4.11
C ILE A 213 -2.84 -4.99 4.12
N VAL A 214 -2.55 -3.70 4.15
CA VAL A 214 -1.22 -3.17 4.46
C VAL A 214 -1.27 -2.59 5.85
N ALA A 215 -0.35 -3.02 6.70
CA ALA A 215 -0.10 -2.39 7.98
C ALA A 215 1.28 -1.72 7.98
N LEU A 216 1.39 -0.54 8.58
CA LEU A 216 2.63 0.21 8.72
C LEU A 216 2.80 0.63 10.19
N PHE A 217 3.94 0.32 10.80
CA PHE A 217 4.28 0.76 12.15
C PHE A 217 5.45 1.75 12.10
N ALA A 218 5.24 2.97 12.61
CA ALA A 218 6.25 4.02 12.64
C ALA A 218 7.21 3.89 13.81
N LEU A 219 8.41 3.37 13.53
CA LEU A 219 9.51 3.38 14.50
C LEU A 219 10.16 4.76 14.61
N GLU A 220 10.22 5.51 13.51
CA GLU A 220 10.68 6.90 13.50
C GLU A 220 10.14 7.64 12.26
N ILE A 221 10.01 8.96 12.37
CA ILE A 221 9.56 9.84 11.30
C ILE A 221 10.71 10.59 10.63
N ALA A 222 10.46 11.11 9.43
CA ALA A 222 11.41 12.01 8.77
C ALA A 222 11.56 13.31 9.57
N LYS A 223 12.65 14.05 9.33
CA LYS A 223 12.78 15.41 9.86
C LYS A 223 11.75 16.35 9.22
N GLU A 224 11.61 16.25 7.89
CA GLU A 224 10.72 17.09 7.08
C GLU A 224 10.07 16.22 5.99
N GLY A 225 8.80 16.49 5.66
CA GLY A 225 8.05 15.77 4.64
C GLY A 225 7.66 14.34 5.02
N GLY A 226 7.41 13.49 4.02
CA GLY A 226 7.16 12.05 4.24
C GLY A 226 5.76 11.71 4.75
N ALA A 227 4.81 12.64 4.63
CA ALA A 227 3.41 12.47 5.00
C ALA A 227 2.81 11.23 4.32
N SER A 228 2.13 10.40 5.10
CA SER A 228 1.34 9.27 4.61
C SER A 228 -0.01 9.81 4.11
N LYS A 229 -0.33 9.54 2.85
CA LYS A 229 -1.56 9.99 2.19
C LYS A 229 -2.43 8.79 1.89
N LEU A 230 -3.71 8.88 2.23
CA LEU A 230 -4.72 7.87 1.91
C LEU A 230 -5.83 8.47 1.05
N THR A 231 -6.36 7.71 0.11
CA THR A 231 -7.55 8.10 -0.66
C THR A 231 -8.47 6.90 -0.88
N SER A 232 -9.78 7.08 -0.74
CA SER A 232 -10.75 6.07 -1.14
C SER A 232 -10.71 5.81 -2.65
N THR A 233 -10.53 4.55 -3.06
CA THR A 233 -10.64 4.18 -4.48
C THR A 233 -12.07 4.25 -4.98
N TRP A 234 -13.06 4.19 -4.09
CA TRP A 234 -14.48 4.30 -4.45
C TRP A 234 -14.84 5.75 -4.79
N THR A 235 -14.29 6.72 -4.05
CA THR A 235 -14.43 8.15 -4.40
C THR A 235 -13.73 8.47 -5.72
N VAL A 236 -12.51 7.95 -5.92
CA VAL A 236 -11.80 8.09 -7.20
C VAL A 236 -12.61 7.45 -8.34
N TYR A 237 -13.12 6.24 -8.14
CA TYR A 237 -13.98 5.55 -9.10
C TYR A 237 -15.22 6.37 -9.45
N ASN A 238 -15.92 6.91 -8.46
CA ASN A 238 -17.12 7.72 -8.67
C ASN A 238 -16.85 8.97 -9.50
N GLU A 239 -15.74 9.66 -9.25
CA GLU A 239 -15.34 10.82 -10.04
C GLU A 239 -15.05 10.43 -11.50
N ILE A 240 -14.37 9.30 -11.72
CA ILE A 240 -14.08 8.80 -13.07
C ILE A 240 -15.36 8.33 -13.77
N ALA A 241 -16.20 7.53 -13.12
CA ALA A 241 -17.47 7.07 -13.67
C ALA A 241 -18.37 8.24 -14.11
N ARG A 242 -18.36 9.35 -13.36
CA ARG A 242 -19.13 10.55 -13.67
C ARG A 242 -18.52 11.41 -14.79
N THR A 243 -17.19 11.51 -14.86
CA THR A 243 -16.53 12.50 -15.73
C THR A 243 -15.83 11.91 -16.94
N ARG A 244 -15.33 10.68 -16.83
CA ARG A 244 -14.54 9.93 -17.81
C ARG A 244 -14.85 8.44 -17.76
N PRO A 245 -16.11 8.03 -17.99
CA PRO A 245 -16.52 6.63 -17.95
C PRO A 245 -15.72 5.74 -18.91
N ASP A 246 -15.20 6.30 -20.02
CA ASP A 246 -14.27 5.64 -20.93
C ASP A 246 -13.02 5.08 -20.23
N LEU A 247 -12.53 5.75 -19.18
CA LEU A 247 -11.39 5.26 -18.41
C LEU A 247 -11.76 4.10 -17.49
N ILE A 248 -13.05 3.93 -17.11
CA ILE A 248 -13.47 2.70 -16.41
C ILE A 248 -13.35 1.51 -17.36
N HIS A 249 -13.69 1.66 -18.64
CA HIS A 249 -13.43 0.62 -19.66
C HIS A 249 -11.94 0.30 -19.73
N THR A 250 -11.09 1.31 -19.90
CA THR A 250 -9.62 1.14 -19.95
C THR A 250 -9.06 0.49 -18.69
N LEU A 251 -9.52 0.84 -17.49
CA LEU A 251 -9.04 0.24 -16.24
C LEU A 251 -9.49 -1.22 -16.06
N SER A 252 -10.59 -1.61 -16.69
CA SER A 252 -11.17 -2.96 -16.63
C SER A 252 -10.70 -3.90 -17.74
N GLU A 253 -9.97 -3.40 -18.75
CA GLU A 253 -9.37 -4.20 -19.81
C GLU A 253 -8.07 -4.88 -19.33
N SER A 254 -7.47 -5.77 -20.11
CA SER A 254 -6.20 -6.42 -19.74
C SER A 254 -4.99 -5.48 -19.94
N TRP A 255 -4.09 -5.43 -18.96
CA TRP A 255 -2.85 -4.64 -18.99
C TRP A 255 -1.60 -5.51 -18.90
N ASP A 256 -0.58 -5.16 -19.68
CA ASP A 256 0.74 -5.80 -19.66
C ASP A 256 1.61 -5.31 -18.49
N MET A 257 1.43 -5.95 -17.33
CA MET A 257 2.08 -5.58 -16.07
C MET A 257 3.43 -6.28 -15.89
N GLU A 258 4.51 -5.51 -15.77
CA GLU A 258 5.87 -6.00 -15.51
C GLU A 258 5.99 -6.86 -14.25
N ILE A 259 6.88 -7.86 -14.27
CA ILE A 259 7.24 -8.70 -13.12
C ILE A 259 8.77 -8.69 -12.94
N PHE A 260 9.26 -7.91 -11.99
CA PHE A 260 10.72 -7.74 -11.78
C PHE A 260 11.45 -8.96 -11.18
N GLU A 261 10.74 -9.96 -10.63
CA GLU A 261 11.34 -11.06 -9.84
C GLU A 261 11.82 -12.28 -10.65
N LYS A 262 11.60 -12.36 -11.98
CA LYS A 262 11.85 -13.59 -12.77
C LYS A 262 12.88 -13.41 -13.88
N ALA A 263 13.92 -14.25 -13.87
CA ALA A 263 14.97 -14.28 -14.90
C ALA A 263 14.49 -14.78 -16.28
N ASN A 264 13.42 -15.59 -16.35
CA ASN A 264 13.03 -16.35 -17.54
C ASN A 264 11.55 -16.21 -17.96
N LYS A 265 10.84 -15.10 -17.68
CA LYS A 265 9.62 -14.78 -18.46
C LYS A 265 9.06 -13.37 -18.30
N GLN A 266 8.41 -13.02 -19.40
CA GLN A 266 7.53 -11.90 -19.76
C GLN A 266 6.42 -11.62 -18.75
N TRP A 267 5.97 -10.36 -18.75
CA TRP A 267 4.92 -9.70 -17.98
C TRP A 267 3.64 -10.53 -17.75
N MET A 268 2.79 -10.08 -16.83
CA MET A 268 1.44 -10.65 -16.66
C MET A 268 0.37 -9.72 -17.19
N GLU A 269 -0.61 -10.34 -17.84
CA GLU A 269 -1.83 -9.69 -18.30
C GLU A 269 -2.90 -9.72 -17.20
N ARG A 270 -3.37 -8.54 -16.78
CA ARG A 270 -4.53 -8.43 -15.88
C ARG A 270 -5.18 -7.05 -15.94
N PRO A 271 -6.48 -6.92 -15.63
CA PRO A 271 -7.06 -5.62 -15.36
C PRO A 271 -6.54 -5.01 -14.06
N LEU A 272 -6.67 -3.69 -13.96
CA LEU A 272 -6.37 -2.92 -12.74
C LEU A 272 -7.61 -2.78 -11.86
N LEU A 273 -8.78 -2.64 -12.49
CA LEU A 273 -10.07 -2.50 -11.82
C LEU A 273 -10.86 -3.80 -11.92
N HIS A 274 -11.29 -4.32 -10.78
CA HIS A 274 -12.01 -5.58 -10.66
C HIS A 274 -13.41 -5.34 -10.11
N LEU A 275 -14.42 -5.79 -10.84
CA LEU A 275 -15.79 -5.88 -10.33
C LEU A 275 -15.92 -7.11 -9.44
N LEU A 276 -16.42 -6.92 -8.22
CA LEU A 276 -16.76 -8.00 -7.30
C LEU A 276 -18.30 -8.05 -7.23
N PRO A 277 -18.93 -9.08 -7.82
CA PRO A 277 -20.38 -9.23 -7.81
C PRO A 277 -20.95 -9.27 -6.39
N ALA A 278 -22.21 -8.86 -6.25
CA ALA A 278 -22.94 -9.05 -5.01
C ALA A 278 -23.09 -10.55 -4.70
N THR A 279 -23.09 -10.87 -3.42
CA THR A 279 -23.36 -12.21 -2.88
C THR A 279 -24.41 -12.10 -1.78
N ASP A 280 -24.89 -13.23 -1.25
CA ASP A 280 -25.81 -13.24 -0.11
C ASP A 280 -25.27 -12.54 1.14
N LYS A 281 -23.94 -12.34 1.22
CA LYS A 281 -23.24 -11.78 2.39
C LYS A 281 -22.60 -10.42 2.14
N ALA A 282 -22.54 -9.94 0.90
CA ALA A 282 -21.86 -8.71 0.56
C ALA A 282 -22.50 -8.03 -0.65
N HIS A 283 -22.65 -6.71 -0.57
CA HIS A 283 -23.03 -5.88 -1.71
C HIS A 283 -21.98 -5.95 -2.83
N GLN A 284 -22.37 -5.51 -4.03
CA GLN A 284 -21.43 -5.33 -5.13
C GLN A 284 -20.33 -4.34 -4.73
N ARG A 285 -19.08 -4.65 -5.08
CA ARG A 285 -17.89 -3.85 -4.77
C ARG A 285 -17.05 -3.69 -6.04
N VAL A 286 -16.16 -2.70 -6.01
CA VAL A 286 -15.00 -2.69 -6.92
C VAL A 286 -13.72 -2.72 -6.08
N SER A 287 -12.71 -3.38 -6.62
CA SER A 287 -11.34 -3.32 -6.10
C SER A 287 -10.42 -2.79 -7.18
N LEU A 288 -9.54 -1.86 -6.82
CA LEU A 288 -8.58 -1.26 -7.74
C LEU A 288 -7.19 -1.61 -7.27
N GLN A 289 -6.43 -2.37 -8.07
CA GLN A 289 -5.08 -2.76 -7.75
C GLN A 289 -4.12 -2.31 -8.82
N TYR A 290 -3.26 -1.36 -8.48
CA TYR A 290 -2.28 -0.86 -9.42
C TYR A 290 -1.03 -0.31 -8.73
N GLY A 291 0.08 -0.35 -9.46
CA GLY A 291 1.29 0.38 -9.11
C GLY A 291 1.91 0.93 -10.39
N ARG A 292 2.00 2.26 -10.51
CA ARG A 292 2.51 2.94 -11.71
C ARG A 292 3.86 2.38 -12.19
N ARG A 293 4.74 2.04 -11.24
CA ARG A 293 6.07 1.49 -11.50
C ARG A 293 6.05 0.28 -12.44
N TYR A 294 5.02 -0.56 -12.42
CA TYR A 294 4.96 -1.74 -13.30
C TYR A 294 4.75 -1.40 -14.78
N PHE A 295 4.40 -0.14 -15.09
CA PHE A 295 4.12 0.34 -16.46
C PHE A 295 5.13 1.35 -16.98
N VAL A 296 6.01 1.87 -16.11
CA VAL A 296 6.99 2.91 -16.46
C VAL A 296 8.38 2.68 -15.85
N GLY A 297 8.54 1.68 -14.98
CA GLY A 297 9.77 1.44 -14.23
C GLY A 297 10.01 2.43 -13.08
N PHE A 298 11.11 2.21 -12.35
CA PHE A 298 11.63 3.14 -11.35
C PHE A 298 13.11 2.85 -11.07
N GLY A 299 13.95 3.89 -11.03
CA GLY A 299 15.36 3.78 -10.68
C GLY A 299 16.09 2.67 -11.44
N ALA A 300 16.69 1.72 -10.71
CA ALA A 300 17.46 0.62 -11.28
C ALA A 300 16.61 -0.46 -11.99
N LEU A 301 15.28 -0.40 -11.91
CA LEU A 301 14.36 -1.36 -12.53
C LEU A 301 13.48 -0.64 -13.56
N PRO A 302 14.03 -0.34 -14.77
CA PRO A 302 13.23 0.17 -15.88
C PRO A 302 12.25 -0.89 -16.38
N ARG A 303 11.22 -0.46 -17.10
CA ARG A 303 10.32 -1.40 -17.78
C ARG A 303 11.09 -2.12 -18.88
N SER A 304 10.89 -3.43 -19.02
CA SER A 304 11.59 -4.22 -20.04
C SER A 304 11.16 -3.83 -21.45
N GLU A 305 12.13 -3.71 -22.36
CA GLU A 305 11.92 -3.34 -23.77
C GLU A 305 11.08 -4.35 -24.55
N GLY A 306 11.02 -5.60 -24.07
CA GLY A 306 10.22 -6.66 -24.70
C GLY A 306 8.72 -6.60 -24.36
N ILE A 307 8.30 -5.73 -23.45
CA ILE A 307 6.88 -5.55 -23.08
C ILE A 307 6.26 -4.51 -24.01
N PRO A 308 5.06 -4.76 -24.56
CA PRO A 308 4.34 -3.75 -25.31
C PRO A 308 4.21 -2.42 -24.53
N PRO A 309 4.44 -1.27 -25.20
CA PRO A 309 4.21 0.03 -24.58
C PRO A 309 2.74 0.17 -24.19
N ILE A 310 2.45 0.90 -23.12
CA ILE A 310 1.06 1.20 -22.78
C ILE A 310 0.45 2.14 -23.83
N THR A 311 -0.87 2.13 -23.98
CA THR A 311 -1.56 3.08 -24.87
C THR A 311 -1.66 4.46 -24.24
N GLU A 312 -2.00 5.49 -25.04
CA GLU A 312 -2.34 6.81 -24.49
C GLU A 312 -3.55 6.75 -23.53
N ALA A 313 -4.55 5.90 -23.80
CA ALA A 313 -5.68 5.71 -22.88
C ALA A 313 -5.21 5.19 -21.51
N GLN A 314 -4.31 4.21 -21.52
CA GLN A 314 -3.72 3.64 -20.32
C GLN A 314 -2.82 4.66 -19.58
N ALA A 315 -1.99 5.41 -20.30
CA ALA A 315 -1.19 6.49 -19.71
C ALA A 315 -2.10 7.54 -19.03
N GLU A 316 -3.18 7.93 -19.69
CA GLU A 316 -4.17 8.85 -19.13
C GLU A 316 -4.89 8.29 -17.89
N ALA A 317 -5.24 7.01 -17.90
CA ALA A 317 -5.85 6.34 -16.76
C ALA A 317 -4.91 6.37 -15.53
N LEU A 318 -3.62 6.09 -15.72
CA LEU A 318 -2.62 6.13 -14.63
C LEU A 318 -2.42 7.53 -14.04
N ASP A 319 -2.44 8.58 -14.87
CA ASP A 319 -2.39 9.97 -14.40
C ASP A 319 -3.70 10.40 -13.74
N THR A 320 -4.84 10.00 -14.29
CA THR A 320 -6.17 10.31 -13.75
C THR A 320 -6.37 9.71 -12.36
N LEU A 321 -5.99 8.45 -12.15
CA LEU A 321 -5.98 7.82 -10.83
C LEU A 321 -5.14 8.61 -9.82
N HIS A 322 -3.97 9.10 -10.25
CA HIS A 322 -3.08 9.86 -9.38
C HIS A 322 -3.64 11.22 -8.99
N PHE A 323 -4.03 12.05 -9.97
CA PHE A 323 -4.46 13.42 -9.71
C PHE A 323 -5.82 13.52 -9.04
N ILE A 324 -6.75 12.59 -9.34
CA ILE A 324 -8.00 12.46 -8.56
C ILE A 324 -7.68 11.94 -7.16
N GLY A 325 -6.74 10.99 -7.05
CA GLY A 325 -6.20 10.53 -5.77
C GLY A 325 -5.72 11.68 -4.89
N GLU A 326 -4.89 12.56 -5.43
CA GLU A 326 -4.36 13.75 -4.74
C GLU A 326 -5.47 14.72 -4.34
N LYS A 327 -6.46 14.94 -5.21
CA LYS A 327 -7.59 15.85 -4.95
C LYS A 327 -8.39 15.45 -3.70
N TYR A 328 -8.62 14.16 -3.50
CA TYR A 328 -9.49 13.64 -2.42
C TYR A 328 -8.71 13.00 -1.26
N CYS A 329 -7.39 13.19 -1.21
CA CYS A 329 -6.57 12.51 -0.20
C CYS A 329 -6.73 13.10 1.20
N LEU A 330 -6.57 12.22 2.19
CA LEU A 330 -6.37 12.54 3.58
C LEU A 330 -4.88 12.40 3.94
N ASN A 331 -4.33 13.38 4.65
CA ASN A 331 -3.04 13.25 5.34
C ASN A 331 -3.29 12.76 6.76
N THR A 332 -2.71 11.63 7.14
CA THR A 332 -3.03 11.01 8.44
C THR A 332 -2.21 11.53 9.62
N GLU A 333 -1.31 12.50 9.39
CA GLU A 333 -0.39 13.04 10.40
C GLU A 333 0.35 11.95 11.19
N PHE A 334 0.86 10.96 10.45
CA PHE A 334 1.45 9.74 11.01
C PHE A 334 2.65 10.03 11.94
N GLN A 335 2.57 9.58 13.20
CA GLN A 335 3.53 9.88 14.26
C GLN A 335 4.38 8.66 14.63
N LYS A 336 5.52 8.88 15.28
CA LYS A 336 6.28 7.79 15.90
C LYS A 336 5.39 7.06 16.91
N GLY A 337 5.35 5.73 16.83
CA GLY A 337 4.47 4.90 17.66
C GLY A 337 3.10 4.61 17.04
N ASP A 338 2.72 5.27 15.94
CA ASP A 338 1.47 4.96 15.26
C ASP A 338 1.58 3.67 14.43
N ILE A 339 0.53 2.85 14.46
CA ILE A 339 0.33 1.72 13.56
C ILE A 339 -0.88 2.00 12.67
N GLN A 340 -0.64 2.20 11.39
CA GLN A 340 -1.67 2.43 10.38
C GLN A 340 -2.06 1.12 9.70
N TYR A 341 -3.35 0.82 9.65
CA TYR A 341 -3.92 -0.31 8.92
C TYR A 341 -4.76 0.20 7.76
N VAL A 342 -4.58 -0.37 6.57
CA VAL A 342 -5.25 0.04 5.33
C VAL A 342 -5.75 -1.19 4.60
N ASN A 343 -7.03 -1.18 4.23
CA ASN A 343 -7.60 -2.14 3.29
C ASN A 343 -7.12 -1.79 1.88
N ASN A 344 -6.17 -2.56 1.41
CA ASN A 344 -5.46 -2.35 0.16
C ASN A 344 -6.34 -2.63 -1.08
N LEU A 345 -7.56 -3.15 -0.88
CA LEU A 345 -8.52 -3.40 -1.96
C LEU A 345 -9.38 -2.18 -2.28
N ASN A 346 -9.56 -1.24 -1.35
CA ASN A 346 -10.41 -0.06 -1.51
C ASN A 346 -9.75 1.28 -1.12
N ILE A 347 -8.48 1.29 -0.71
CA ILE A 347 -7.72 2.51 -0.41
C ILE A 347 -6.44 2.60 -1.27
N PHE A 348 -6.22 3.76 -1.86
CA PHE A 348 -4.93 4.20 -2.37
C PHE A 348 -4.07 4.78 -1.27
N HIS A 349 -2.77 4.52 -1.36
CA HIS A 349 -1.81 5.17 -0.49
C HIS A 349 -0.62 5.75 -1.26
N ALA A 350 -0.12 6.86 -0.74
CA ALA A 350 1.05 7.57 -1.25
C ALA A 350 1.89 8.10 -0.10
N ARG A 351 3.10 8.55 -0.42
CA ARG A 351 3.98 9.22 0.51
C ARG A 351 4.65 10.40 -0.16
N ASP A 352 4.65 11.55 0.51
CA ASP A 352 5.46 12.67 0.06
C ASP A 352 6.96 12.37 0.10
N GLY A 353 7.72 13.12 -0.68
CA GLY A 353 9.18 13.14 -0.54
C GLY A 353 9.57 13.64 0.85
N PHE A 354 10.75 13.26 1.32
CA PHE A 354 11.17 13.60 2.68
C PHE A 354 12.67 13.81 2.82
N VAL A 355 13.04 14.46 3.92
CA VAL A 355 14.43 14.70 4.30
C VAL A 355 14.67 14.10 5.67
N ASN A 356 15.75 13.32 5.78
CA ASN A 356 16.23 12.79 7.04
C ASN A 356 17.37 13.65 7.60
N GLN A 357 17.51 13.72 8.93
CA GLN A 357 18.65 14.38 9.58
C GLN A 357 18.91 13.82 10.97
N GLY A 358 20.17 13.51 11.29
CA GLY A 358 20.55 12.98 12.61
C GLY A 358 19.75 11.72 12.94
N GLU A 359 19.13 11.70 14.12
CA GLU A 359 18.26 10.61 14.60
C GLU A 359 16.90 10.55 13.89
N LYS A 360 16.46 11.63 13.22
CA LYS A 360 15.21 11.67 12.45
C LYS A 360 15.40 11.01 11.09
N GLN A 361 15.45 9.69 11.12
CA GLN A 361 15.54 8.80 9.96
C GLN A 361 14.22 8.05 9.82
N ARG A 362 13.38 8.44 8.85
CA ARG A 362 12.08 7.78 8.65
C ARG A 362 12.26 6.26 8.51
N HIS A 363 11.61 5.50 9.40
CA HIS A 363 11.74 4.05 9.46
C HIS A 363 10.40 3.45 9.87
N LEU A 364 9.77 2.73 8.95
CA LEU A 364 8.56 1.96 9.23
C LEU A 364 8.80 0.45 9.13
N LEU A 365 8.00 -0.34 9.84
CA LEU A 365 7.84 -1.77 9.58
C LEU A 365 6.53 -1.99 8.82
N ARG A 366 6.54 -2.87 7.81
CA ARG A 366 5.35 -3.23 7.03
C ARG A 366 5.02 -4.71 7.17
N LEU A 367 3.73 -4.98 7.38
CA LEU A 367 3.13 -6.29 7.20
C LEU A 367 2.14 -6.25 6.03
N TRP A 368 2.08 -7.34 5.26
CA TRP A 368 0.91 -7.65 4.46
C TRP A 368 0.08 -8.65 5.25
N LEU A 369 -1.21 -8.37 5.40
CA LEU A 369 -2.10 -9.14 6.27
C LEU A 369 -3.36 -9.55 5.53
N ARG A 370 -4.04 -10.55 6.07
CA ARG A 370 -5.38 -10.98 5.68
C ARG A 370 -6.12 -11.42 6.93
N ASP A 371 -7.40 -11.06 7.01
CA ASP A 371 -8.30 -11.57 8.02
C ASP A 371 -9.27 -12.57 7.36
N PRO A 372 -9.05 -13.88 7.47
CA PRO A 372 -9.90 -14.87 6.80
C PRO A 372 -11.39 -14.76 7.17
N GLU A 373 -11.73 -14.19 8.33
CA GLU A 373 -13.12 -13.99 8.75
C GLU A 373 -13.82 -12.88 7.96
N ASN A 374 -13.08 -11.83 7.58
CA ASN A 374 -13.62 -10.60 6.99
C ASN A 374 -13.15 -10.33 5.55
N ALA A 375 -12.18 -11.10 5.05
CA ALA A 375 -11.54 -10.89 3.76
C ALA A 375 -12.56 -10.85 2.63
N TRP A 376 -12.34 -9.93 1.68
CA TRP A 376 -13.14 -9.88 0.48
C TRP A 376 -12.84 -11.09 -0.41
N HIS A 377 -13.79 -11.43 -1.28
CA HIS A 377 -13.54 -12.45 -2.30
C HIS A 377 -12.40 -11.99 -3.21
N THR A 378 -11.37 -12.83 -3.36
CA THR A 378 -10.24 -12.56 -4.25
C THR A 378 -10.66 -12.83 -5.70
N PRO A 379 -10.62 -11.84 -6.61
CA PRO A 379 -10.90 -12.07 -8.03
C PRO A 379 -10.02 -13.18 -8.62
N GLN A 380 -10.59 -14.05 -9.45
CA GLN A 380 -9.90 -15.24 -10.00
C GLN A 380 -8.54 -14.91 -10.67
N VAL A 381 -8.46 -13.79 -11.41
CA VAL A 381 -7.23 -13.34 -12.07
C VAL A 381 -6.10 -13.00 -11.08
N LEU A 382 -6.46 -12.67 -9.83
CA LEU A 382 -5.53 -12.36 -8.76
C LEU A 382 -5.18 -13.57 -7.89
N GLN A 383 -5.91 -14.68 -8.02
CA GLN A 383 -5.76 -15.84 -7.14
C GLN A 383 -4.32 -16.38 -7.11
N SER A 384 -3.65 -16.46 -8.26
CA SER A 384 -2.26 -16.91 -8.32
C SER A 384 -1.30 -16.01 -7.52
N ARG A 385 -1.52 -14.70 -7.56
CA ARG A 385 -0.71 -13.74 -6.78
C ARG A 385 -1.05 -13.82 -5.30
N TRP A 386 -2.32 -13.98 -4.95
CA TRP A 386 -2.75 -14.18 -3.56
C TRP A 386 -2.18 -15.46 -2.95
N ASP A 387 -2.16 -16.55 -3.72
CA ASP A 387 -1.52 -17.81 -3.30
C ASP A 387 -0.02 -17.60 -3.05
N GLN A 388 0.69 -16.85 -3.89
CA GLN A 388 2.11 -16.55 -3.65
C GLN A 388 2.35 -15.79 -2.33
N ILE A 389 1.39 -14.96 -1.91
CA ILE A 389 1.48 -14.14 -0.71
C ILE A 389 1.10 -14.96 0.53
N TYR A 390 -0.04 -15.65 0.51
CA TYR A 390 -0.62 -16.22 1.75
C TYR A 390 -0.50 -17.74 1.86
N LYS A 391 -0.38 -18.47 0.75
CA LYS A 391 -0.41 -19.94 0.76
C LYS A 391 0.93 -20.51 1.16
N GLY A 392 0.89 -21.46 2.09
CA GLY A 392 2.07 -22.19 2.56
C GLY A 392 3.02 -21.37 3.43
N VAL A 393 2.63 -20.18 3.87
CA VAL A 393 3.36 -19.42 4.90
C VAL A 393 3.06 -20.06 6.24
N THR A 394 4.08 -20.55 6.95
CA THR A 394 3.94 -21.17 8.28
C THR A 394 4.78 -20.42 9.32
N PRO A 395 4.54 -20.62 10.63
CA PRO A 395 5.39 -20.07 11.67
C PRO A 395 6.88 -20.41 11.50
N GLU A 396 7.20 -21.62 11.06
CA GLU A 396 8.56 -22.13 10.95
C GLU A 396 9.33 -21.52 9.78
N THR A 397 8.63 -21.15 8.70
CA THR A 397 9.22 -20.51 7.52
C THR A 397 9.21 -18.99 7.60
N SER A 398 8.41 -18.42 8.52
CA SER A 398 8.24 -16.98 8.67
C SER A 398 9.49 -16.31 9.25
N VAL A 399 9.99 -15.31 8.54
CA VAL A 399 11.13 -14.49 8.95
C VAL A 399 10.70 -13.05 9.21
N PHE A 400 11.17 -12.52 10.34
CA PHE A 400 11.01 -11.13 10.75
C PHE A 400 12.42 -10.54 10.92
N PRO A 401 12.97 -9.95 9.85
CA PRO A 401 14.28 -9.30 9.91
C PRO A 401 14.31 -8.24 11.01
N LEU A 402 15.38 -8.22 11.79
CA LEU A 402 15.62 -7.14 12.76
C LEU A 402 16.24 -5.91 12.09
N GLU A 403 16.93 -6.09 10.97
CA GLU A 403 17.61 -5.01 10.26
C GLU A 403 17.02 -4.79 8.87
N PRO A 404 17.04 -3.54 8.37
CA PRO A 404 16.54 -3.25 7.05
C PRO A 404 17.43 -3.84 5.95
N TYR A 405 16.80 -4.31 4.88
CA TYR A 405 17.47 -4.75 3.66
C TYR A 405 16.58 -4.48 2.44
N VAL A 406 17.16 -4.40 1.25
CA VAL A 406 16.41 -4.26 0.00
C VAL A 406 15.89 -5.63 -0.44
N ARG A 407 14.56 -5.79 -0.49
CA ARG A 407 13.89 -7.01 -0.98
C ARG A 407 14.33 -7.39 -2.40
N SER A 408 14.30 -8.68 -2.74
CA SER A 408 14.67 -9.19 -4.07
C SER A 408 13.90 -8.50 -5.21
N ALA A 409 12.58 -8.31 -5.07
CA ALA A 409 11.73 -7.64 -6.07
C ALA A 409 12.06 -6.15 -6.35
N ALA A 410 12.86 -5.55 -5.47
CA ALA A 410 13.26 -4.16 -5.52
C ALA A 410 14.76 -3.98 -5.76
N ASN A 411 15.50 -5.08 -5.93
CA ASN A 411 16.93 -5.09 -6.12
C ASN A 411 17.25 -5.64 -7.51
N ARG A 412 17.97 -4.88 -8.34
CA ARG A 412 18.40 -5.34 -9.67
C ARG A 412 19.51 -6.39 -9.61
N GLY A 413 20.28 -6.43 -8.52
CA GLY A 413 21.53 -7.19 -8.39
C GLY A 413 21.46 -8.52 -7.63
N ARG A 414 20.27 -9.04 -7.30
CA ARG A 414 20.09 -10.26 -6.49
C ARG A 414 19.14 -11.29 -7.08
#